data_AF-A0A934B0H6-F1
#
_entry.id   AF-A0A934B0H6-F1
#
_cell.length_a   1.000
_cell.length_b   1.000
_cell.length_c   1.000
_cell.angle_alpha   90.00
_cell.angle_beta   90.00
_cell.angle_gamma   90.00
#
_symmetry.space_group_name_H-M   'P 1'
#
loop_
_entity.id
_entity.type
_entity.pdbx_description
1 polymer ?
#
loop_
_entity_poly.entity_id
_entity_poly.type
_entity_poly.pdbx_seq_one_letter_code
_entity_poly.pdbx_strand_id
1 'polypeptide(L)'
;RTESLFSKLNKHKLFHEMVAINFWLVDKKFSRSDQSLIDGIHNLYSLAYGKSAESIDGPAALKDRYKIYHDSWNDITGFQDQFGLRATEFIFGNTNGVPVEQTSFWIISHAHDANMSFTAIKKKYRALRR
;
A
#
# COMPACT_ATOMS: atom_id res chain seq x y z
N ARG A 1 13.91 19.05 -21.19
CA ARG A 1 12.82 18.49 -20.37
C ARG A 1 13.16 17.03 -20.12
N THR A 2 13.48 16.64 -18.89
CA THR A 2 13.70 15.24 -18.52
C THR A 2 12.35 14.53 -18.66
N GLU A 3 12.24 13.55 -19.54
CA GLU A 3 11.02 12.74 -19.64
C GLU A 3 10.74 12.11 -18.28
N SER A 4 9.50 12.24 -17.80
CA SER A 4 9.09 11.64 -16.53
C SER A 4 9.32 10.14 -16.59
N LEU A 5 10.03 9.60 -15.59
CA LEU A 5 10.23 8.16 -15.41
C LEU A 5 8.89 7.39 -15.34
N PHE A 6 7.79 8.10 -15.03
CA PHE A 6 6.44 7.57 -14.96
C PHE A 6 5.66 7.64 -16.28
N SER A 7 6.27 8.13 -17.36
CA SER A 7 5.61 8.24 -18.67
C SER A 7 5.30 6.90 -19.32
N LYS A 8 6.14 5.88 -19.06
CA LYS A 8 5.98 4.50 -19.58
C LYS A 8 5.28 3.55 -18.60
N LEU A 9 4.84 4.06 -17.45
CA LEU A 9 4.24 3.26 -16.40
C LEU A 9 2.80 2.90 -16.75
N ASN A 10 2.42 1.65 -16.43
CA ASN A 10 1.01 1.29 -16.36
C ASN A 10 0.41 2.02 -15.15
N LYS A 11 -0.23 3.17 -15.42
CA LYS A 11 -0.84 4.04 -14.41
C LYS A 11 -1.89 3.32 -13.57
N HIS A 12 -2.55 2.32 -14.15
CA HIS A 12 -3.56 1.54 -13.45
C HIS A 12 -2.92 0.63 -12.39
N LYS A 13 -1.84 -0.09 -12.74
CA LYS A 13 -1.07 -0.89 -11.76
C LYS A 13 -0.50 -0.05 -10.62
N LEU A 14 0.08 1.12 -10.95
CA LEU A 14 0.58 2.05 -9.94
C LEU A 14 -0.55 2.49 -9.00
N PHE A 15 -1.68 2.90 -9.56
CA PHE A 15 -2.84 3.32 -8.77
C PHE A 15 -3.29 2.22 -7.81
N HIS A 16 -3.49 1.00 -8.30
CA HIS A 16 -3.91 -0.14 -7.47
C HIS A 16 -2.91 -0.48 -6.38
N GLU A 17 -1.62 -0.45 -6.69
CA GLU A 17 -0.58 -0.68 -5.70
C GLU A 17 -0.64 0.33 -4.56
N MET A 18 -0.72 1.62 -4.89
CA MET A 18 -0.77 2.68 -3.90
C MET A 18 -2.04 2.60 -3.05
N VAL A 19 -3.17 2.19 -3.64
CA VAL A 19 -4.39 1.91 -2.89
C VAL A 19 -4.16 0.73 -1.93
N ALA A 20 -3.61 -0.40 -2.39
CA ALA A 20 -3.35 -1.55 -1.53
C ALA A 20 -2.42 -1.21 -0.35
N ILE A 21 -1.36 -0.43 -0.59
CA ILE A 21 -0.45 0.05 0.46
C ILE A 21 -1.21 0.92 1.47
N ASN A 22 -2.06 1.85 1.02
CA ASN A 22 -2.83 2.68 1.94
C ASN A 22 -3.80 1.86 2.79
N PHE A 23 -4.48 0.88 2.19
CA PHE A 23 -5.38 0.01 2.93
C PHE A 23 -4.63 -0.89 3.92
N TRP A 24 -3.46 -1.42 3.54
CA TRP A 24 -2.57 -2.12 4.46
C TRP A 24 -2.16 -1.24 5.64
N LEU A 25 -1.80 0.03 5.41
CA LEU A 25 -1.45 0.96 6.49
C LEU A 25 -2.63 1.21 7.43
N VAL A 26 -3.85 1.27 6.90
CA VAL A 26 -5.05 1.35 7.73
C VAL A 26 -5.23 0.07 8.54
N ASP A 27 -5.12 -1.11 7.93
CA ASP A 27 -5.19 -2.39 8.63
C ASP A 27 -4.15 -2.46 9.76
N LYS A 28 -2.87 -2.25 9.43
CA LYS A 28 -1.75 -2.21 10.38
C LYS A 28 -2.03 -1.27 11.56
N LYS A 29 -2.71 -0.14 11.33
CA LYS A 29 -3.02 0.82 12.39
C LYS A 29 -4.29 0.47 13.15
N PHE A 30 -5.35 -0.02 12.53
CA PHE A 30 -6.68 -0.06 13.13
C PHE A 30 -7.18 -1.48 13.47
N SER A 31 -6.60 -2.54 12.91
CA SER A 31 -7.07 -3.93 13.08
C SER A 31 -7.18 -4.37 14.55
N ARG A 32 -6.23 -3.96 15.39
CA ARG A 32 -6.27 -4.25 16.85
C ARG A 32 -7.29 -3.43 17.64
N SER A 33 -7.99 -2.48 17.02
CA SER A 33 -8.91 -1.57 17.70
C SER A 33 -10.34 -1.56 17.18
N ASP A 34 -10.55 -1.85 15.89
CA ASP A 34 -11.90 -1.94 15.33
C ASP A 34 -11.89 -2.85 14.10
N GLN A 35 -12.30 -4.10 14.28
CA GLN A 35 -12.39 -5.07 13.19
C GLN A 35 -13.51 -4.71 12.20
N SER A 36 -14.62 -4.12 12.66
CA SER A 36 -15.74 -3.75 11.79
C SER A 36 -15.38 -2.63 10.82
N LEU A 37 -14.54 -1.68 11.25
CA LEU A 37 -13.95 -0.67 10.37
C LEU A 37 -13.11 -1.33 9.27
N ILE A 38 -12.25 -2.29 9.64
CA ILE A 38 -11.40 -3.00 8.69
C ILE A 38 -12.23 -3.80 7.68
N ASP A 39 -13.24 -4.54 8.16
CA ASP A 39 -14.11 -5.33 7.29
C ASP A 39 -14.90 -4.43 6.33
N GLY A 40 -15.39 -3.28 6.80
CA GLY A 40 -16.05 -2.27 5.96
C GLY A 40 -15.12 -1.70 4.88
N ILE A 41 -13.87 -1.43 5.23
CA ILE A 41 -12.85 -0.96 4.30
C ILE A 41 -12.55 -2.03 3.23
N HIS A 42 -12.30 -3.28 3.61
CA HIS A 42 -12.08 -4.37 2.65
C HIS A 42 -13.27 -4.60 1.71
N ASN A 43 -14.50 -4.48 2.22
CA ASN A 43 -15.70 -4.55 1.39
C ASN A 43 -15.78 -3.40 0.40
N LEU A 44 -15.49 -2.16 0.81
CA LEU A 44 -15.46 -1.00 -0.08
C LEU A 44 -14.43 -1.15 -1.20
N TYR A 45 -13.22 -1.64 -0.88
CA TYR A 45 -12.21 -1.94 -1.89
C TYR A 45 -12.74 -2.96 -2.92
N SER A 46 -13.32 -4.04 -2.43
CA SER A 46 -13.85 -5.12 -3.27
C SER A 46 -15.00 -4.65 -4.17
N LEU A 47 -15.87 -3.78 -3.65
CA LEU A 47 -16.96 -3.18 -4.42
C LEU A 47 -16.45 -2.21 -5.50
N ALA A 48 -15.47 -1.38 -5.15
CA ALA A 48 -14.92 -0.37 -6.05
C ALA A 48 -14.03 -0.98 -7.14
N TYR A 49 -13.29 -2.04 -6.82
CA TYR A 49 -12.20 -2.54 -7.67
C TYR A 49 -12.31 -4.03 -8.03
N GLY A 50 -12.96 -4.88 -7.24
CA GLY A 50 -12.94 -6.34 -7.38
C GLY A 50 -13.61 -6.93 -8.64
N LYS A 51 -14.13 -6.10 -9.56
CA LYS A 51 -14.67 -6.53 -10.87
C LYS A 51 -13.76 -6.16 -12.05
N SER A 52 -12.70 -5.40 -11.85
CA SER A 52 -11.83 -5.01 -12.97
C SER A 52 -10.84 -6.14 -13.25
N ALA A 53 -10.68 -6.52 -14.53
CA ALA A 53 -9.75 -7.57 -14.97
C ALA A 53 -8.27 -7.27 -14.68
N GLU A 54 -7.98 -6.04 -14.23
CA GLU A 54 -6.66 -5.55 -13.85
C GLU A 54 -6.59 -5.16 -12.36
N SER A 55 -7.65 -5.42 -11.58
CA SER A 55 -7.66 -5.20 -10.14
C SER A 55 -6.83 -6.25 -9.43
N ILE A 56 -6.29 -5.89 -8.28
CA ILE A 56 -5.65 -6.85 -7.38
C ILE A 56 -6.70 -7.88 -7.01
N ASP A 57 -6.45 -9.15 -7.35
CA ASP A 57 -7.39 -10.28 -7.31
C ASP A 57 -8.14 -10.45 -5.97
N GLY A 58 -9.21 -9.67 -5.76
CA GLY A 58 -10.11 -9.75 -4.62
C GLY A 58 -9.47 -9.62 -3.22
N PRO A 59 -10.27 -9.87 -2.15
CA PRO A 59 -9.81 -9.79 -0.76
C PRO A 59 -8.64 -10.73 -0.42
N ALA A 60 -8.56 -11.88 -1.10
CA ALA A 60 -7.54 -12.90 -0.83
C ALA A 60 -6.16 -12.44 -1.30
N ALA A 61 -6.03 -11.95 -2.55
CA ALA A 61 -4.74 -11.45 -3.02
C ALA A 61 -4.31 -10.17 -2.29
N LEU A 62 -5.27 -9.36 -1.83
CA LEU A 62 -4.98 -8.21 -0.97
C LEU A 62 -4.33 -8.66 0.35
N LYS A 63 -4.86 -9.73 0.99
CA LYS A 63 -4.25 -10.32 2.19
C LYS A 63 -2.86 -10.87 1.95
N ASP A 64 -2.63 -11.54 0.83
CA ASP A 64 -1.31 -12.07 0.49
C ASP A 64 -0.29 -10.94 0.30
N ARG A 65 -0.70 -9.84 -0.34
CA ARG A 65 0.13 -8.62 -0.44
C ARG A 65 0.43 -8.03 0.93
N TYR A 66 -0.56 -7.95 1.82
CA TYR A 66 -0.35 -7.41 3.16
C TYR A 66 0.66 -8.23 3.96
N LYS A 67 0.63 -9.55 3.81
CA LYS A 67 1.64 -10.42 4.41
C LYS A 67 3.04 -10.05 3.92
N ILE A 68 3.22 -9.88 2.62
CA ILE A 68 4.50 -9.46 2.04
C ILE A 68 4.92 -8.09 2.57
N TYR A 69 4.01 -7.12 2.67
CA TYR A 69 4.34 -5.81 3.23
C TYR A 69 4.71 -5.88 4.71
N HIS A 70 4.01 -6.71 5.50
CA HIS A 70 4.34 -6.92 6.90
C HIS A 70 5.73 -7.54 7.08
N ASP A 71 6.04 -8.57 6.30
CA ASP A 71 7.31 -9.28 6.39
C ASP A 71 8.49 -8.42 5.91
N SER A 72 8.23 -7.48 5.00
CA SER A 72 9.26 -6.60 4.40
C SER A 72 9.35 -5.21 5.03
N TRP A 73 8.39 -4.81 5.88
CA TRP A 73 8.42 -3.54 6.59
C TRP A 73 8.98 -3.71 8.01
N ASN A 74 10.16 -3.13 8.27
CA ASN A 74 10.84 -3.29 9.55
C ASN A 74 10.72 -2.02 10.42
N ASP A 75 9.79 -2.01 11.37
CA ASP A 75 9.63 -0.90 12.33
C ASP A 75 10.78 -0.83 13.36
N ILE A 76 11.56 -1.90 13.55
CA ILE A 76 12.64 -1.98 14.55
C ILE A 76 13.91 -1.31 14.03
N THR A 77 14.33 -1.67 12.81
CA THR A 77 15.57 -1.17 12.21
C THR A 77 15.34 0.08 11.36
N GLY A 78 14.10 0.33 10.92
CA GLY A 78 13.77 1.43 10.02
C GLY A 78 14.11 1.16 8.56
N PHE A 79 14.75 0.03 8.23
CA PHE A 79 15.03 -0.36 6.85
C PHE A 79 13.78 -0.85 6.14
N GLN A 80 13.36 -0.15 5.09
CA GLN A 80 12.15 -0.43 4.30
C GLN A 80 12.48 -0.72 2.82
N ASP A 81 13.76 -0.93 2.51
CA ASP A 81 14.27 -1.23 1.18
C ASP A 81 13.58 -2.46 0.57
N GLN A 82 13.43 -3.53 1.34
CA GLN A 82 12.72 -4.72 0.90
C GLN A 82 11.25 -4.44 0.59
N PHE A 83 10.58 -3.63 1.42
CA PHE A 83 9.20 -3.22 1.18
C PHE A 83 9.07 -2.45 -0.14
N GLY A 84 9.95 -1.45 -0.36
CA GLY A 84 9.96 -0.67 -1.59
C GLY A 84 10.21 -1.52 -2.83
N LEU A 85 11.13 -2.49 -2.74
CA LEU A 85 11.43 -3.42 -3.81
C LEU A 85 10.24 -4.31 -4.15
N ARG A 86 9.57 -4.92 -3.15
CA ARG A 86 8.38 -5.75 -3.36
C ARG A 86 7.22 -4.97 -3.98
N ALA A 87 6.95 -3.76 -3.49
CA ALA A 87 5.93 -2.90 -4.07
C ALA A 87 6.25 -2.53 -5.53
N THR A 88 7.53 -2.28 -5.83
CA THR A 88 7.98 -2.00 -7.19
C THR A 88 7.84 -3.22 -8.10
N GLU A 89 8.16 -4.42 -7.63
CA GLU A 89 7.92 -5.68 -8.35
C GLU A 89 6.44 -5.86 -8.72
N PHE A 90 5.51 -5.47 -7.84
CA PHE A 90 4.09 -5.54 -8.15
C PHE A 90 3.63 -4.54 -9.22
N ILE A 91 4.28 -3.38 -9.29
CA ILE A 91 3.95 -2.34 -10.28
C ILE A 91 4.50 -2.69 -11.66
N PHE A 92 5.77 -3.12 -11.73
CA PHE A 92 6.49 -3.26 -12.99
C PHE A 92 6.78 -4.71 -13.41
N GLY A 93 6.59 -5.68 -12.52
CA GLY A 93 7.06 -7.05 -12.71
C GLY A 93 8.59 -7.14 -12.77
N ASN A 94 9.10 -8.27 -13.29
CA ASN A 94 10.54 -8.52 -13.46
C ASN A 94 11.08 -7.90 -14.77
N THR A 95 10.73 -6.65 -15.04
CA THR A 95 11.09 -5.97 -16.29
C THR A 95 12.44 -5.28 -16.17
N ASN A 96 13.37 -5.58 -17.09
CA ASN A 96 14.68 -4.92 -17.14
C ASN A 96 14.56 -3.43 -17.53
N GLY A 97 15.37 -2.56 -16.91
CA GLY A 97 15.44 -1.13 -17.23
C GLY A 97 14.42 -0.23 -16.51
N VAL A 98 13.73 -0.76 -15.50
CA VAL A 98 12.82 0.00 -14.63
C VAL A 98 13.61 0.81 -13.59
N PRO A 99 13.21 2.05 -13.25
CA PRO A 99 13.82 2.85 -12.18
C PRO A 99 13.45 2.29 -10.78
N VAL A 100 13.93 1.09 -10.46
CA VAL A 100 13.51 0.35 -9.26
C VAL A 100 13.87 1.10 -7.99
N GLU A 101 15.09 1.62 -7.91
CA GLU A 101 15.57 2.36 -6.73
C GLU A 101 14.76 3.63 -6.49
N GLN A 102 14.55 4.45 -7.53
CA GLN A 102 13.80 5.70 -7.39
C GLN A 102 12.33 5.44 -7.04
N THR A 103 11.72 4.42 -7.66
CA THR A 103 10.33 4.06 -7.38
C THR A 103 10.19 3.51 -5.96
N SER A 104 11.09 2.62 -5.55
CA SER A 104 11.12 2.07 -4.20
C SER A 104 11.24 3.18 -3.16
N PHE A 105 12.17 4.11 -3.36
CA PHE A 105 12.33 5.27 -2.48
C PHE A 105 11.06 6.11 -2.37
N TRP A 106 10.41 6.39 -3.51
CA TRP A 106 9.15 7.15 -3.53
C TRP A 106 8.02 6.43 -2.79
N ILE A 107 7.88 5.12 -3.00
CA ILE A 107 6.87 4.29 -2.33
C ILE A 107 7.11 4.25 -0.81
N ILE A 108 8.37 4.05 -0.39
CA ILE A 108 8.75 4.05 1.03
C ILE A 108 8.41 5.40 1.67
N SER A 109 8.75 6.51 0.99
CA SER A 109 8.50 7.86 1.48
C SER A 109 6.99 8.11 1.64
N HIS A 110 6.19 7.78 0.62
CA HIS A 110 4.74 7.87 0.68
C HIS A 110 4.17 7.03 1.83
N ALA A 111 4.60 5.77 1.96
CA ALA A 111 4.10 4.88 2.99
C ALA A 111 4.44 5.40 4.39
N HIS A 112 5.63 5.98 4.58
CA HIS A 112 6.04 6.61 5.83
C HIS A 112 5.13 7.80 6.19
N ASP A 113 4.90 8.72 5.26
CA ASP A 113 4.07 9.91 5.49
C ASP A 113 2.59 9.55 5.74
N ALA A 114 2.06 8.59 4.98
CA ALA A 114 0.73 8.06 5.17
C ALA A 114 0.59 7.38 6.55
N ASN A 115 1.60 6.62 6.97
CA ASN A 115 1.65 5.95 8.27
C ASN A 115 1.61 6.96 9.45
N MET A 116 2.30 8.10 9.33
CA MET A 116 2.19 9.20 10.30
C MET A 116 0.79 9.80 10.32
N SER A 117 0.22 10.07 9.14
CA SER A 117 -1.13 10.63 8.99
C SER A 117 -2.19 9.73 9.61
N PHE A 118 -2.16 8.42 9.34
CA PHE A 118 -3.08 7.46 9.95
C PHE A 118 -2.90 7.32 11.45
N THR A 119 -1.68 7.49 11.97
CA THR A 119 -1.44 7.52 13.43
C THR A 119 -2.17 8.71 14.07
N ALA A 120 -2.10 9.89 13.44
CA ALA A 120 -2.84 11.07 13.91
C ALA A 120 -4.37 10.88 13.82
N ILE A 121 -4.87 10.30 12.73
CA ILE A 121 -6.30 9.97 12.54
C ILE A 121 -6.75 8.98 13.62
N LYS A 122 -6.00 7.92 13.87
CA LYS A 122 -6.32 6.91 14.90
C LYS A 122 -6.46 7.54 16.29
N LYS A 123 -5.58 8.49 16.63
CA LYS A 123 -5.65 9.22 17.91
C LYS A 123 -6.96 10.01 18.02
N LYS A 124 -7.35 10.75 16.97
CA LYS A 124 -8.61 11.51 16.93
C LYS A 124 -9.83 10.59 16.98
N TYR A 125 -9.83 9.52 16.19
CA TYR A 125 -10.90 8.53 16.14
C TYR A 125 -11.17 7.90 17.52
N ARG A 126 -10.11 7.53 18.26
CA ARG A 126 -10.25 7.00 19.63
C ARG A 126 -10.79 8.03 20.61
N ALA A 127 -10.48 9.31 20.44
CA ALA A 127 -11.00 10.37 21.30
C ALA A 127 -12.50 10.59 21.11
N LEU A 128 -13.02 10.42 19.88
CA LEU A 128 -14.44 10.58 19.57
C LEU A 128 -15.33 9.41 20.05
N ARG A 129 -14.75 8.26 20.39
CA ARG A 129 -15.48 7.08 20.87
C ARG A 129 -15.38 6.88 22.39
N ARG A 130 -14.74 7.81 23.10
CA ARG A 130 -14.72 7.88 24.56
C ARG A 130 -15.79 8.84 25.03
#